data_AF-A0A3N5VA24-F1
#
_entry.id   AF-A0A3N5VA24-F1
#
_cell.length_a   1.000
_cell.length_b   1.000
_cell.length_c   1.000
_cell.angle_alpha   90.00
_cell.angle_beta   90.00
_cell.angle_gamma   90.00
#
_symmetry.space_group_name_H-M   'P 1'
#
loop_
_entity.id
_entity.type
_entity.pdbx_description
1 polymer ?
#
loop_
_entity_poly.entity_id
_entity_poly.type
_entity_poly.pdbx_seq_one_letter_code
_entity_poly.pdbx_strand_id
1 'polypeptide(L)'
;MIPVKALVLTGFGLNCDYETDYALKLAGADSHRIHINEVIYGERWGSRVKLDDYHILVFGGGFSWADDHGAGVLLASKIGFNLRKELDQFIRCGKLIIGICNGFQAIVNLGLLPGFDSKYNERRIALIPNAAGNFINAWVRLKVNPDSTCVFTKGIQEIELPVRHGEGN
;
A
#
# COMPACT_ATOMS: atom_id res chain seq x y z
N MET A 1 -21.67 -12.29 11.80
CA MET A 1 -20.94 -11.97 10.56
C MET A 1 -19.46 -12.01 10.89
N ILE A 2 -18.61 -12.69 10.12
CA ILE A 2 -17.16 -12.72 10.38
C ILE A 2 -16.61 -11.32 10.04
N PRO A 3 -15.86 -10.66 10.94
CA PRO A 3 -15.35 -9.31 10.69
C PRO A 3 -14.31 -9.30 9.56
N VAL A 4 -14.38 -8.30 8.69
CA VAL A 4 -13.38 -8.08 7.63
C VAL A 4 -12.13 -7.50 8.28
N LYS A 5 -11.08 -8.31 8.41
CA LYS A 5 -9.78 -7.89 8.95
C LYS A 5 -8.91 -7.15 7.93
N ALA A 6 -8.32 -6.02 8.34
CA ALA A 6 -7.40 -5.24 7.52
C ALA A 6 -6.04 -5.05 8.22
N LEU A 7 -4.94 -5.23 7.51
CA LEU A 7 -3.58 -5.03 8.00
C LEU A 7 -3.05 -3.72 7.46
N VAL A 8 -2.80 -2.75 8.35
CA VAL A 8 -2.11 -1.50 8.03
C VAL A 8 -0.65 -1.67 8.40
N LEU A 9 0.22 -1.75 7.38
CA LEU A 9 1.65 -1.85 7.61
C LEU A 9 2.19 -0.54 8.20
N THR A 10 2.92 -0.66 9.32
CA THR A 10 3.70 0.41 9.91
C THR A 10 5.19 0.10 9.78
N GLY A 11 6.05 1.11 9.93
CA GLY A 11 7.46 0.96 9.67
C GLY A 11 8.22 2.28 9.82
N PHE A 12 9.53 2.22 9.70
CA PHE A 12 10.38 3.41 9.75
C PHE A 12 10.00 4.40 8.66
N GLY A 13 9.59 5.61 9.07
CA GLY A 13 9.27 6.73 8.17
C GLY A 13 7.86 6.71 7.56
N LEU A 14 7.10 5.63 7.71
CA LEU A 14 5.66 5.65 7.43
C LEU A 14 4.97 6.52 8.50
N ASN A 15 4.04 7.38 8.07
CA ASN A 15 3.45 8.39 8.95
C ASN A 15 1.95 8.59 8.75
N CYS A 16 1.32 7.77 7.91
CA CYS A 16 -0.10 7.85 7.60
C CYS A 16 -0.92 6.66 8.15
N ASP A 17 -0.37 5.91 9.10
CA ASP A 17 -0.96 4.67 9.60
C ASP A 17 -2.18 4.89 10.50
N TYR A 18 -2.20 5.99 11.27
CA TYR A 18 -3.31 6.30 12.19
C TYR A 18 -4.60 6.67 11.46
N GLU A 19 -4.54 7.58 10.49
CA GLU A 19 -5.70 8.01 9.72
C GLU A 19 -6.21 6.90 8.78
N THR A 20 -5.29 6.07 8.27
CA THR A 20 -5.65 4.90 7.46
C THR A 20 -6.40 3.86 8.29
N ASP A 21 -5.92 3.56 9.50
CA ASP A 21 -6.59 2.68 10.45
C ASP A 21 -7.96 3.23 10.86
N TYR A 22 -8.03 4.53 11.14
CA TYR A 22 -9.29 5.20 11.44
C TYR A 22 -10.31 5.10 10.29
N ALA A 23 -9.88 5.35 9.05
CA ALA A 23 -10.75 5.26 7.87
C ALA A 23 -11.27 3.83 7.62
N LEU A 24 -10.43 2.81 7.82
CA LEU A 24 -10.83 1.40 7.70
C LEU A 24 -11.86 1.00 8.76
N LYS A 25 -11.64 1.40 10.03
CA LYS A 25 -12.60 1.19 11.12
C LYS A 25 -13.93 1.89 10.84
N LEU A 26 -13.89 3.12 10.33
CA LEU A 26 -15.10 3.85 9.93
C LEU A 26 -15.87 3.13 8.81
N ALA A 27 -15.16 2.47 7.89
CA ALA A 27 -15.74 1.63 6.85
C ALA A 27 -16.22 0.25 7.35
N GLY A 28 -16.04 -0.07 8.64
CA GLY A 28 -16.50 -1.30 9.27
C GLY A 28 -15.49 -2.45 9.30
N ALA A 29 -14.23 -2.21 8.95
CA ALA A 29 -13.18 -3.22 9.04
C ALA A 29 -12.59 -3.32 10.47
N ASP A 30 -12.17 -4.53 10.85
CA ASP A 30 -11.33 -4.79 12.02
C ASP A 30 -9.86 -4.57 11.62
N SER A 31 -9.41 -3.31 11.67
CA SER A 31 -8.06 -2.95 11.22
C SER A 31 -7.02 -2.99 12.34
N HIS A 32 -5.85 -3.53 12.01
CA HIS A 32 -4.69 -3.61 12.89
C HIS A 32 -3.49 -2.91 12.25
N ARG A 33 -2.87 -2.02 13.02
CA ARG A 33 -1.60 -1.40 12.70
C ARG A 33 -0.47 -2.27 13.22
N ILE A 34 0.28 -2.88 12.31
CA ILE A 34 1.36 -3.80 12.68
C ILE A 34 2.66 -3.38 12.00
N HIS A 35 3.73 -3.35 12.79
CA HIS A 35 5.05 -3.02 12.27
C HIS A 35 5.56 -4.12 11.34
N ILE A 36 6.14 -3.74 10.21
CA ILE A 36 6.64 -4.68 9.19
C ILE A 36 7.59 -5.76 9.75
N ASN A 37 8.45 -5.39 10.71
CA ASN A 37 9.34 -6.36 11.37
C ASN A 37 8.57 -7.42 12.18
N GLU A 38 7.40 -7.09 12.73
CA GLU A 38 6.56 -8.07 13.41
C GLU A 38 5.95 -9.05 12.40
N VAL A 39 5.54 -8.58 11.22
CA VAL A 39 5.06 -9.48 10.16
C VAL A 39 6.18 -10.41 9.67
N ILE A 40 7.41 -9.90 9.55
CA ILE A 40 8.56 -10.67 9.01
C ILE A 40 9.19 -11.60 10.06
N TYR A 41 9.41 -11.11 11.27
CA TYR A 41 10.20 -11.79 12.29
C TYR A 41 9.39 -12.17 13.54
N GLY A 42 8.11 -11.79 13.59
CA GLY A 42 7.28 -11.93 14.79
C GLY A 42 7.18 -13.35 15.32
N GLU A 43 7.14 -14.36 14.44
CA GLU A 43 7.13 -15.77 14.87
C GLU A 43 8.36 -16.13 15.74
N ARG A 44 9.53 -15.50 15.48
CA ARG A 44 10.76 -15.70 16.27
C ARG A 44 10.66 -15.09 17.67
N TRP A 45 9.72 -14.18 17.88
CA TRP A 45 9.49 -13.46 19.13
C TRP A 45 8.15 -13.85 19.80
N GLY A 46 7.49 -14.89 19.29
CA GLY A 46 6.20 -15.37 19.81
C GLY A 46 4.97 -14.59 19.33
N SER A 47 5.12 -13.62 18.42
CA SER A 47 3.98 -13.01 17.73
C SER A 47 3.35 -14.01 16.75
N ARG A 48 2.02 -13.94 16.63
CA ARG A 48 1.22 -14.84 15.77
C ARG A 48 0.63 -14.10 14.57
N VAL A 49 1.09 -12.89 14.27
CA VAL A 49 0.56 -12.13 13.14
C VAL A 49 0.94 -12.82 11.84
N LYS A 50 -0.06 -13.32 11.11
CA LYS A 50 0.12 -13.88 9.76
C LYS A 50 -0.62 -13.04 8.75
N LEU A 51 0.02 -12.81 7.59
CA LEU A 51 -0.62 -12.08 6.50
C LEU A 51 -1.92 -12.75 6.05
N ASP A 52 -1.99 -14.07 6.15
CA ASP A 52 -3.17 -14.85 5.75
C ASP A 52 -4.40 -14.66 6.65
N ASP A 53 -4.24 -14.10 7.85
CA ASP A 53 -5.36 -13.79 8.75
C ASP A 53 -6.16 -12.55 8.31
N TYR A 54 -5.66 -11.82 7.32
CA TYR A 54 -6.23 -10.56 6.85
C TYR A 54 -6.87 -10.70 5.47
N HIS A 55 -7.85 -9.85 5.20
CA HIS A 55 -8.57 -9.76 3.93
C HIS A 55 -8.13 -8.54 3.10
N ILE A 56 -7.60 -7.51 3.78
CA ILE A 56 -7.10 -6.27 3.18
C ILE A 56 -5.67 -6.04 3.68
N LEU A 57 -4.74 -5.77 2.77
CA LEU A 57 -3.37 -5.36 3.06
C LEU A 57 -3.17 -3.92 2.60
N VAL A 58 -2.75 -3.06 3.52
CA VAL A 58 -2.54 -1.63 3.25
C VAL A 58 -1.07 -1.27 3.37
N PHE A 59 -0.53 -0.75 2.27
CA PHE A 59 0.75 -0.04 2.25
C PHE A 59 0.44 1.45 2.43
N GLY A 60 0.73 1.98 3.62
CA GLY A 60 0.43 3.36 3.98
C GLY A 60 1.37 4.39 3.35
N GLY A 61 1.00 5.67 3.50
CA GLY A 61 1.81 6.81 3.09
C GLY A 61 2.94 7.17 4.07
N GLY A 62 3.77 8.12 3.66
CA GLY A 62 4.90 8.65 4.43
C GLY A 62 6.17 8.75 3.61
N PHE A 63 7.30 8.53 4.27
CA PHE A 63 8.64 8.56 3.68
C PHE A 63 9.40 7.34 4.21
N SER A 64 9.08 6.14 3.72
CA SER A 64 9.70 4.91 4.26
C SER A 64 11.23 4.98 4.11
N TRP A 65 11.95 4.78 5.22
CA TRP A 65 13.40 5.06 5.32
C TRP A 65 13.80 6.45 4.77
N ALA A 66 12.97 7.46 5.03
CA ALA A 66 13.15 8.84 4.58
C ALA A 66 13.29 9.01 3.05
N ASP A 67 12.86 8.01 2.26
CA ASP A 67 13.04 7.95 0.80
C ASP A 67 14.50 8.07 0.34
N ASP A 68 15.46 7.72 1.22
CA ASP A 68 16.91 7.93 1.02
C ASP A 68 17.50 7.27 -0.23
N HIS A 69 16.89 6.18 -0.70
CA HIS A 69 17.29 5.46 -1.92
C HIS A 69 16.19 5.48 -3.00
N GLY A 70 15.33 6.49 -2.96
CA GLY A 70 14.13 6.62 -3.78
C GLY A 70 12.87 6.16 -3.05
N ALA A 71 11.75 6.80 -3.34
CA ALA A 71 10.56 6.63 -2.55
C ALA A 71 9.97 5.21 -2.65
N GLY A 72 9.71 4.60 -1.49
CA GLY A 72 9.19 3.24 -1.38
C GLY A 72 10.15 2.10 -1.80
N VAL A 73 11.39 2.40 -2.23
CA VAL A 73 12.34 1.38 -2.72
C VAL A 73 12.77 0.43 -1.60
N LEU A 74 13.12 0.96 -0.44
CA LEU A 74 13.58 0.15 0.70
C LEU A 74 12.42 -0.65 1.32
N LEU A 75 11.21 -0.07 1.37
CA LEU A 75 10.01 -0.80 1.79
C LEU A 75 9.72 -1.97 0.85
N ALA A 76 9.76 -1.72 -0.47
CA ALA A 76 9.58 -2.75 -1.48
C ALA A 76 10.64 -3.86 -1.37
N SER A 77 11.92 -3.51 -1.26
CA SER A 77 13.02 -4.46 -1.12
C SER A 77 12.85 -5.35 0.12
N LYS A 78 12.52 -4.74 1.26
CA LYS A 78 12.31 -5.47 2.52
C LYS A 78 11.14 -6.44 2.43
N ILE A 79 10.01 -6.03 1.84
CA ILE A 79 8.85 -6.91 1.65
C ILE A 79 9.15 -8.00 0.62
N GLY A 80 9.74 -7.64 -0.52
CA GLY A 80 10.07 -8.57 -1.59
C GLY A 80 11.07 -9.64 -1.17
N PHE A 81 12.02 -9.32 -0.29
CA PHE A 81 12.98 -10.30 0.21
C PHE A 81 12.37 -11.25 1.25
N ASN A 82 11.44 -10.77 2.07
CA ASN A 82 11.01 -11.51 3.27
C ASN A 82 9.58 -12.08 3.19
N LEU A 83 8.68 -11.48 2.41
CA LEU A 83 7.24 -11.77 2.40
C LEU A 83 6.70 -12.10 1.00
N ARG A 84 7.58 -12.43 0.05
CA ARG A 84 7.19 -12.63 -1.34
C ARG A 84 6.15 -13.73 -1.51
N LYS A 85 6.38 -14.87 -0.87
CA LYS A 85 5.51 -16.06 -1.00
C LYS A 85 4.14 -15.79 -0.40
N GLU A 86 4.11 -15.13 0.74
CA GLU A 86 2.92 -14.73 1.48
C GLU A 86 2.10 -13.72 0.65
N LEU A 87 2.77 -12.78 0.00
CA LEU A 87 2.16 -11.79 -0.88
C LEU A 87 1.57 -12.44 -2.14
N ASP A 88 2.31 -13.35 -2.79
CA ASP A 88 1.82 -14.10 -3.95
C ASP A 88 0.59 -14.96 -3.58
N GLN A 89 0.60 -15.57 -2.38
CA GLN A 89 -0.56 -16.30 -1.85
C GLN A 89 -1.74 -15.36 -1.58
N PHE A 90 -1.51 -14.18 -0.98
CA PHE A 90 -2.53 -13.18 -0.71
C PHE A 90 -3.25 -12.73 -1.99
N ILE A 91 -2.48 -12.46 -3.05
CA ILE A 91 -2.98 -12.12 -4.38
C ILE A 91 -3.77 -13.30 -4.99
N ARG A 92 -3.23 -14.52 -4.93
CA ARG A 92 -3.91 -15.73 -5.44
C ARG A 92 -5.24 -16.01 -4.75
N CYS A 93 -5.37 -15.65 -3.48
CA CYS A 93 -6.63 -15.75 -2.74
C CYS A 93 -7.65 -14.65 -3.09
N GLY A 94 -7.33 -13.72 -4.00
CA GLY A 94 -8.21 -12.62 -4.37
C GLY A 94 -8.42 -11.58 -3.27
N LYS A 95 -7.51 -11.52 -2.29
CA LYS A 95 -7.56 -10.57 -1.18
C LYS A 95 -7.12 -9.18 -1.66
N LEU A 96 -7.58 -8.13 -0.96
CA LEU A 96 -7.45 -6.76 -1.43
C LEU A 96 -6.13 -6.12 -0.99
N ILE A 97 -5.43 -5.47 -1.92
CA ILE A 97 -4.23 -4.70 -1.63
C ILE A 97 -4.47 -3.25 -2.04
N ILE A 98 -4.10 -2.30 -1.19
CA ILE A 98 -4.11 -0.87 -1.51
C ILE A 98 -2.78 -0.24 -1.11
N GLY A 99 -2.22 0.57 -2.02
CA GLY A 99 -1.03 1.38 -1.77
C GLY A 99 -1.37 2.86 -1.86
N ILE A 100 -1.02 3.62 -0.82
CA ILE A 100 -1.33 5.06 -0.71
C ILE A 100 -0.01 5.83 -0.67
N CYS A 101 0.18 6.77 -1.60
CA CYS A 101 1.40 7.60 -1.69
C CYS A 101 2.69 6.75 -1.68
N ASN A 102 3.44 6.74 -0.57
CA ASN A 102 4.64 5.90 -0.40
C ASN A 102 4.37 4.41 -0.57
N GLY A 103 3.19 3.96 -0.14
CA GLY A 103 2.75 2.60 -0.37
C GLY A 103 2.49 2.28 -1.83
N PHE A 104 1.98 3.23 -2.62
CA PHE A 104 1.82 3.07 -4.07
C PHE A 104 3.17 2.91 -4.76
N GLN A 105 4.15 3.75 -4.37
CA GLN A 105 5.54 3.64 -4.85
C GLN A 105 6.15 2.29 -4.48
N ALA A 106 5.92 1.80 -3.26
CA ALA A 106 6.41 0.49 -2.83
C ALA A 106 5.81 -0.67 -3.65
N ILE A 107 4.51 -0.69 -3.91
CA ILE A 107 3.89 -1.77 -4.71
C ILE A 107 4.29 -1.72 -6.19
N VAL A 108 4.58 -0.53 -6.73
CA VAL A 108 5.21 -0.38 -8.06
C VAL A 108 6.62 -0.97 -8.06
N ASN A 109 7.44 -0.64 -7.07
CA ASN A 109 8.80 -1.15 -6.93
C ASN A 109 8.84 -2.67 -6.70
N LEU A 110 7.84 -3.25 -6.03
CA LEU A 110 7.64 -4.69 -5.88
C LEU A 110 7.29 -5.41 -7.20
N GLY A 111 6.89 -4.66 -8.23
CA GLY A 111 6.41 -5.22 -9.49
C GLY A 111 4.98 -5.77 -9.42
N LEU A 112 4.17 -5.33 -8.44
CA LEU A 112 2.76 -5.70 -8.38
C LEU A 112 1.91 -4.89 -9.37
N LEU A 113 2.33 -3.66 -9.66
CA LEU A 113 1.65 -2.78 -10.60
C LEU A 113 2.48 -2.59 -11.87
N PRO A 114 1.83 -2.49 -13.04
CA PRO A 114 0.38 -2.47 -13.26
C PRO A 114 -0.28 -3.86 -13.27
N GLY A 115 0.48 -4.96 -13.14
CA GLY A 115 -0.09 -6.30 -13.08
C GLY A 115 -0.62 -6.83 -14.42
N PHE A 116 -0.19 -6.25 -15.54
CA PHE A 116 -0.58 -6.70 -16.89
C PHE A 116 -0.30 -8.19 -17.08
N ASP A 117 -1.20 -8.87 -17.80
CA ASP A 117 -1.13 -10.32 -18.05
C ASP A 117 -1.07 -11.18 -16.77
N SER A 118 -1.58 -10.64 -15.65
CA SER A 118 -1.49 -11.25 -14.31
C SER A 118 -0.05 -11.50 -13.84
N LYS A 119 0.92 -10.71 -14.31
CA LYS A 119 2.32 -10.74 -13.86
C LYS A 119 2.52 -9.76 -12.70
N TYR A 120 2.72 -10.31 -11.51
CA TYR A 120 2.91 -9.55 -10.26
C TYR A 120 4.35 -9.64 -9.72
N ASN A 121 5.31 -10.00 -10.57
CA ASN A 121 6.71 -10.21 -10.20
C ASN A 121 7.69 -9.41 -11.05
N GLU A 122 7.19 -8.45 -11.83
CA GLU A 122 7.98 -7.71 -12.81
C GLU A 122 7.71 -6.21 -12.67
N ARG A 123 8.74 -5.45 -12.29
CA ARG A 123 8.64 -3.98 -12.27
C ARG A 123 8.68 -3.46 -13.70
N ARG A 124 7.53 -2.97 -14.19
CA ARG A 124 7.37 -2.45 -15.56
C ARG A 124 7.24 -0.94 -15.64
N ILE A 125 6.93 -0.30 -14.52
CA ILE A 125 6.78 1.15 -14.41
C ILE A 125 7.60 1.66 -13.21
N ALA A 126 7.86 2.96 -13.21
CA ALA A 126 8.49 3.67 -12.12
C ALA A 126 7.76 4.98 -11.93
N LEU A 127 7.66 5.42 -10.68
CA LEU A 127 7.32 6.80 -10.38
C LEU A 127 8.61 7.61 -10.33
N ILE A 128 8.55 8.82 -10.84
CA ILE A 128 9.69 9.72 -10.93
C ILE A 128 9.40 11.03 -10.19
N PRO A 129 10.43 11.85 -9.92
CA PRO A 129 10.23 13.18 -9.36
C PRO A 129 9.19 13.98 -10.14
N ASN A 130 8.38 14.74 -9.43
CA ASN A 130 7.39 15.61 -10.04
C ASN A 130 8.05 16.52 -11.07
N ALA A 131 7.40 16.73 -12.22
CA ALA A 131 7.92 17.59 -13.29
C ALA A 131 8.11 19.05 -12.84
N ALA A 132 7.36 19.48 -11.82
CA ALA A 132 7.53 20.78 -11.18
C ALA A 132 8.84 20.92 -10.38
N GLY A 133 9.59 19.82 -10.20
CA GLY A 133 10.84 19.75 -9.43
C GLY A 133 10.68 19.94 -7.91
N ASN A 134 9.44 20.02 -7.42
CA ASN A 134 9.13 20.34 -6.03
C ASN A 134 8.08 19.41 -5.44
N PHE A 135 8.03 19.37 -4.11
CA PHE A 135 6.99 18.70 -3.36
C PHE A 135 5.64 19.39 -3.55
N ILE A 136 4.61 18.62 -3.91
CA ILE A 136 3.25 19.14 -4.09
C ILE A 136 2.44 18.78 -2.86
N ASN A 137 1.79 19.79 -2.26
CA ASN A 137 0.82 19.64 -1.18
C ASN A 137 -0.43 20.45 -1.52
N ALA A 138 -1.45 19.77 -2.07
CA ALA A 138 -2.62 20.44 -2.62
C ALA A 138 -3.88 19.57 -2.51
N TRP A 139 -5.04 20.19 -2.60
CA TRP A 139 -6.29 19.50 -2.88
C TRP A 139 -6.48 19.41 -4.39
N VAL A 140 -6.84 18.23 -4.89
CA VAL A 140 -7.09 17.99 -6.31
C VAL A 140 -8.41 17.29 -6.51
N ARG A 141 -9.09 17.64 -7.60
CA ARG A 141 -10.30 16.96 -8.06
C ARG A 141 -9.92 15.93 -9.11
N LEU A 142 -10.29 14.67 -8.86
CA LEU A 142 -9.99 13.53 -9.71
C LEU A 142 -11.27 12.99 -10.30
N LYS A 143 -11.20 12.59 -11.57
CA LYS A 143 -12.26 11.84 -12.25
C LYS A 143 -11.88 10.36 -12.25
N VAL A 144 -12.80 9.51 -11.82
CA VAL A 144 -12.60 8.06 -11.84
C VAL A 144 -12.79 7.56 -13.28
N ASN A 145 -11.90 6.67 -13.72
CA ASN A 145 -12.08 5.98 -15.00
C ASN A 145 -13.27 5.00 -14.89
N PRO A 146 -14.38 5.18 -15.63
CA PRO A 146 -15.54 4.30 -15.56
C PRO A 146 -15.24 2.87 -16.01
N ASP A 147 -14.19 2.66 -16.81
CA ASP A 147 -13.77 1.33 -17.28
C ASP A 147 -12.88 0.60 -16.27
N SER A 148 -12.53 1.23 -15.15
CA SER A 148 -11.70 0.62 -14.10
C SER A 148 -12.47 -0.45 -13.32
N THR A 149 -11.85 -1.62 -13.19
CA THR A 149 -12.38 -2.73 -12.36
C THR A 149 -12.04 -2.59 -10.87
N CYS A 150 -11.42 -1.49 -10.46
CA CYS A 150 -10.99 -1.25 -9.09
C CYS A 150 -12.18 -1.22 -8.12
N VAL A 151 -12.17 -2.14 -7.15
CA VAL A 151 -13.24 -2.27 -6.14
C VAL A 151 -13.34 -1.04 -5.24
N PHE A 152 -12.22 -0.36 -4.98
CA PHE A 152 -12.16 0.81 -4.07
C PHE A 152 -12.82 2.06 -4.66
N THR A 153 -12.98 2.13 -5.98
CA THR A 153 -13.56 3.30 -6.67
C THR A 153 -14.96 3.02 -7.23
N LYS A 154 -15.56 1.87 -6.89
CA LYS A 154 -16.87 1.48 -7.41
C LYS A 154 -17.95 2.47 -6.97
N GLY A 155 -18.71 2.98 -7.94
CA GLY A 155 -19.79 3.95 -7.69
C GLY A 155 -19.32 5.39 -7.48
N ILE A 156 -18.01 5.66 -7.55
CA ILE A 156 -17.44 7.00 -7.48
C ILE A 156 -17.24 7.51 -8.91
N GLN A 157 -17.79 8.68 -9.24
CA GLN A 157 -17.58 9.33 -10.54
C GLN A 157 -16.43 10.34 -10.47
N GLU A 158 -16.45 11.17 -9.43
CA GLU A 158 -15.43 12.18 -9.15
C GLU A 158 -15.20 12.23 -7.64
N ILE A 159 -13.98 12.58 -7.24
CA ILE A 159 -13.59 12.68 -5.85
C ILE A 159 -12.56 13.79 -5.67
N GLU A 160 -12.67 14.54 -4.58
CA GLU A 160 -11.66 15.50 -4.16
C GLU A 160 -10.78 14.86 -3.08
N LEU A 161 -9.45 14.86 -3.30
CA LEU A 161 -8.48 14.23 -2.40
C LEU A 161 -7.27 15.15 -2.17
N PRO A 162 -6.63 15.09 -1.00
CA PRO A 162 -5.34 15.72 -0.78
C PRO A 162 -4.24 14.89 -1.49
N VAL A 163 -3.31 15.58 -2.16
CA VAL A 163 -2.06 15.02 -2.68
C VAL A 163 -0.88 15.63 -1.94
N ARG A 164 0.08 14.78 -1.57
CA ARG A 164 1.23 15.19 -0.76
C ARG A 164 2.47 14.35 -1.11
N HIS A 165 3.16 14.68 -2.21
CA HIS A 165 4.27 13.87 -2.74
C HIS A 165 5.35 14.69 -3.48
N GLY A 166 6.57 14.17 -3.50
CA GLY A 166 7.69 14.66 -4.33
C GLY A 166 7.98 13.81 -5.58
N GLU A 167 7.54 12.54 -5.58
CA GLU A 167 7.83 11.55 -6.63
C GLU A 167 6.52 10.85 -7.09
N GLY A 168 5.63 11.58 -7.77
CA GLY A 168 4.31 11.06 -8.15
C GLY A 168 4.01 11.03 -9.64
N ASN A 169 5.00 11.31 -10.50
CA ASN A 169 4.83 11.35 -11.95
C ASN A 169 5.12 10.00 -12.62
#